data_AF-A0A5N0UX28-F1
#
_entry.id   AF-A0A5N0UX28-F1
#
_cell.length_a   1.000
_cell.length_b   1.000
_cell.length_c   1.000
_cell.angle_alpha   90.00
_cell.angle_beta   90.00
_cell.angle_gamma   90.00
#
_symmetry.space_group_name_H-M   'P 1'
#
loop_
_entity.id
_entity.type
_entity.pdbx_description
1 polymer ?
#
loop_
_entity_poly.entity_id
_entity_poly.type
_entity_poly.pdbx_seq_one_letter_code
_entity_poly.pdbx_strand_id
1 'polypeptide(L)'
;MTLVKERSRTRRRPVAAPLLGFLVLVGVCWAIVLAATPSPAGNPVLLTTSPGSAELVKSPDEVVLTFDRPVPAGLATVRVLDPDGSQVVFERPVHPDGREDRISVPMPKERHEGTYAIAWTMPSDRLEPISGTFTFDVFSTIEPEGVPAIETTHDTTVSVVYSTARVLSIVAMGLLAAAVFAVALTGPTRLRRRLIKTSAWALGVGTVVTFLSFGPYAAWAPLRDVLDPRLFTGALESAGGGVLLARLAVLIPVALGIAQLMSLPDAENAGERWWRGATVLGCAAAVFATWTFAEPRSPGGSLMLAGHVAVLTAGALALGGAMLLRSRILCAAGVSVLMAGLVFVAFLPRSGAQAPAAVRDQVAPTRLAFDTGSVDLVVLPENEGQQVRLDTRLSLLGPGDVQVTAKLTGNGQTVPLALRQAGTAYLAGEATLPGRGSWQLSLDVATGGRTQTLTQPIDVR
;
A
#
# COMPACT_ATOMS: atom_id res chain seq x y z
N MET A 1 57.54 59.21 7.01
CA MET A 1 56.37 58.43 7.47
C MET A 1 55.81 57.66 6.29
N THR A 2 56.13 56.37 6.19
CA THR A 2 55.67 55.47 5.12
C THR A 2 54.34 54.84 5.55
N LEU A 3 53.28 55.09 4.78
CA LEU A 3 51.96 54.47 4.97
C LEU A 3 52.03 52.98 4.61
N VAL A 4 52.07 52.13 5.63
CA VAL A 4 51.92 50.68 5.49
C VAL A 4 50.47 50.39 5.10
N LYS A 5 50.26 49.98 3.86
CA LYS A 5 48.97 49.51 3.34
C LYS A 5 48.70 48.12 3.89
N GLU A 6 47.93 48.05 4.97
CA GLU A 6 47.48 46.81 5.58
C GLU A 6 46.55 46.08 4.61
N ARG A 7 47.06 45.04 3.94
CA ARG A 7 46.24 44.13 3.13
C ARG A 7 45.36 43.32 4.07
N SER A 8 44.05 43.56 4.00
CA SER A 8 43.05 42.70 4.63
C SER A 8 43.22 41.26 4.14
N ARG A 9 43.69 40.38 5.02
CA ARG A 9 43.68 38.93 4.79
C ARG A 9 42.24 38.46 4.81
N THR A 10 41.63 38.31 3.64
CA THR A 10 40.37 37.60 3.48
C THR A 10 40.58 36.14 3.88
N ARG A 11 40.10 35.78 5.08
CA ARG A 11 40.14 34.42 5.61
C ARG A 11 39.22 33.56 4.75
N ARG A 12 39.77 32.87 3.75
CA ARG A 12 39.03 31.87 2.95
C ARG A 12 38.44 30.83 3.92
N ARG A 13 37.14 30.88 4.17
CA ARG A 13 36.43 29.83 4.91
C ARG A 13 36.51 28.55 4.06
N PRO A 14 36.83 27.38 4.63
CA PRO A 14 36.93 26.15 3.86
C PRO A 14 35.55 25.76 3.31
N VAL A 15 35.44 25.71 1.98
CA VAL A 15 34.25 25.31 1.21
C VAL A 15 33.81 23.86 1.51
N ALA A 16 34.66 23.06 2.16
CA ALA A 16 34.39 21.66 2.51
C ALA A 16 33.30 21.47 3.57
N ALA A 17 33.18 22.39 4.54
CA ALA A 17 32.21 22.27 5.64
C ALA A 17 30.73 22.34 5.17
N PRO A 18 30.31 23.28 4.30
CA PRO A 18 28.94 23.30 3.80
C PRO A 18 28.63 22.09 2.91
N LEU A 19 29.54 21.67 2.03
CA LEU A 19 29.34 20.54 1.11
C LEU A 19 28.99 19.24 1.87
N LEU A 20 29.71 18.94 2.96
CA LEU A 20 29.43 17.76 3.78
C LEU A 20 28.04 17.83 4.42
N GLY A 21 27.64 19.00 4.94
CA GLY A 21 26.31 19.19 5.52
C GLY A 21 25.18 18.96 4.50
N PHE A 22 25.38 19.38 3.26
CA PHE A 22 24.42 19.16 2.18
C PHE A 22 24.39 17.71 1.68
N LEU A 23 25.50 16.99 1.70
CA LEU A 23 25.52 15.55 1.42
C LEU A 23 24.79 14.76 2.51
N VAL A 24 25.03 15.10 3.79
CA VAL A 24 24.30 14.52 4.92
C VAL A 24 22.80 14.81 4.78
N LEU A 25 22.42 16.02 4.39
CA LEU A 25 21.01 16.37 4.15
C LEU A 25 20.35 15.46 3.11
N VAL A 26 21.00 15.27 1.95
CA VAL A 26 20.47 14.37 0.90
C VAL A 26 20.38 12.94 1.43
N GLY A 27 21.40 12.47 2.15
CA GLY A 27 21.41 11.16 2.78
C GLY A 27 20.27 10.96 3.78
N VAL A 28 19.99 11.96 4.63
CA VAL A 28 18.88 11.93 5.59
C VAL A 28 17.53 11.91 4.87
N CYS A 29 17.34 12.74 3.83
CA CYS A 29 16.11 12.72 3.03
C CYS A 29 15.86 11.33 2.44
N TRP A 30 16.87 10.71 1.82
CA TRP A 30 16.73 9.36 1.27
C TRP A 30 16.57 8.29 2.35
N ALA A 31 17.26 8.39 3.49
CA ALA A 31 17.10 7.44 4.59
C ALA A 31 15.65 7.41 5.11
N ILE A 32 15.01 8.58 5.28
CA ILE A 32 13.61 8.66 5.71
C ILE A 32 12.68 8.00 4.68
N VAL A 33 12.88 8.27 3.38
CA VAL A 33 12.06 7.67 2.31
C VAL A 33 12.25 6.16 2.24
N LEU A 34 13.49 5.70 2.32
CA LEU A 34 13.83 4.27 2.22
C LEU A 34 13.37 3.47 3.43
N ALA A 35 13.36 4.08 4.63
CA ALA A 35 12.81 3.47 5.85
C ALA A 35 11.31 3.20 5.77
N ALA A 36 10.58 3.95 4.94
CA ALA A 36 9.15 3.76 4.72
C ALA A 36 8.83 2.98 3.43
N THR A 37 9.81 2.31 2.83
CA THR A 37 9.55 1.54 1.60
C THR A 37 8.59 0.39 1.89
N PRO A 38 7.50 0.26 1.12
CA PRO A 38 6.55 -0.83 1.30
C PRO A 38 7.24 -2.20 1.18
N SER A 39 7.01 -3.07 2.16
CA SER A 39 7.31 -4.52 2.11
C SER A 39 6.78 -5.14 0.80
N PRO A 40 7.38 -6.24 0.28
CA PRO A 40 7.01 -6.80 -1.02
C PRO A 40 5.50 -6.98 -1.19
N ALA A 41 4.96 -6.31 -2.21
CA ALA A 41 3.54 -6.09 -2.42
C ALA A 41 2.83 -7.33 -2.96
N GLY A 42 1.57 -7.48 -2.59
CA GLY A 42 0.63 -8.49 -3.06
C GLY A 42 -0.69 -8.31 -2.33
N ASN A 43 -1.77 -8.84 -2.88
CA ASN A 43 -3.08 -8.74 -2.26
C ASN A 43 -3.17 -9.70 -1.06
N PRO A 44 -3.72 -9.27 0.08
CA PRO A 44 -3.92 -10.16 1.23
C PRO A 44 -4.85 -11.30 0.84
N VAL A 45 -4.52 -12.50 1.29
CA VAL A 45 -5.33 -13.71 1.06
C VAL A 45 -5.80 -14.24 2.40
N LEU A 46 -7.12 -14.42 2.53
CA LEU A 46 -7.73 -15.03 3.70
C LEU A 46 -7.31 -16.51 3.77
N LEU A 47 -6.59 -16.89 4.82
CA LEU A 47 -6.07 -18.24 5.02
C LEU A 47 -6.97 -19.10 5.89
N THR A 48 -7.47 -18.56 7.01
CA THR A 48 -8.31 -19.29 7.96
C THR A 48 -9.37 -18.38 8.57
N THR A 49 -10.44 -19.01 9.04
CA THR A 49 -11.53 -18.34 9.78
C THR A 49 -11.80 -19.09 11.09
N SER A 50 -12.11 -18.37 12.16
CA SER A 50 -12.53 -18.94 13.43
C SER A 50 -13.74 -18.16 13.95
N PRO A 51 -14.96 -18.73 13.97
CA PRO A 51 -15.32 -20.06 13.47
C PRO A 51 -14.99 -20.28 11.99
N GLY A 52 -14.78 -21.53 11.62
CA GLY A 52 -14.56 -21.95 10.24
C GLY A 52 -15.81 -21.81 9.39
N SER A 53 -15.62 -21.72 8.07
CA SER A 53 -16.71 -21.72 7.10
C SER A 53 -17.56 -22.99 7.25
N ALA A 54 -18.87 -22.83 7.40
CA ALA A 54 -19.86 -23.87 7.67
C ALA A 54 -19.56 -24.73 8.92
N GLU A 55 -18.81 -24.20 9.89
CA GLU A 55 -18.50 -24.90 11.14
C GLU A 55 -19.65 -24.76 12.15
N LEU A 56 -20.02 -25.87 12.79
CA LEU A 56 -20.93 -25.88 13.92
C LEU A 56 -20.16 -25.64 15.23
N VAL A 57 -20.43 -24.50 15.86
CA VAL A 57 -19.82 -24.08 17.12
C VAL A 57 -20.88 -23.86 18.19
N LYS A 58 -20.48 -23.79 19.46
CA LYS A 58 -21.41 -23.53 20.57
C LYS A 58 -21.75 -22.05 20.68
N SER A 59 -20.78 -21.23 21.07
CA SER A 59 -20.99 -19.80 21.25
C SER A 59 -19.61 -19.11 21.18
N PRO A 60 -19.16 -18.71 19.98
CA PRO A 60 -17.84 -18.11 19.79
C PRO A 60 -17.81 -16.68 20.32
N ASP A 61 -16.77 -16.32 21.07
CA ASP A 61 -16.67 -14.98 21.65
C ASP A 61 -16.28 -13.88 20.66
N GLU A 62 -15.64 -14.28 19.58
CA GLU A 62 -15.20 -13.41 18.51
C GLU A 62 -15.16 -14.19 17.19
N VAL A 63 -15.15 -13.43 16.11
CA VAL A 63 -14.89 -13.94 14.77
C VAL A 63 -13.51 -13.45 14.36
N VAL A 64 -12.59 -14.38 14.06
CA VAL A 64 -11.20 -14.11 13.71
C VAL A 64 -10.93 -14.53 12.28
N LEU A 65 -10.33 -13.63 11.49
CA LEU A 65 -9.88 -13.87 10.13
C LEU A 65 -8.34 -13.78 10.12
N THR A 66 -7.69 -14.82 9.60
CA THR A 66 -6.22 -14.87 9.49
C THR A 66 -5.80 -14.77 8.04
N PHE A 67 -4.83 -13.90 7.76
CA PHE A 67 -4.29 -13.66 6.42
C PHE A 67 -2.87 -14.19 6.29
N ASP A 68 -2.39 -14.28 5.06
CA ASP A 68 -1.01 -14.67 4.71
C ASP A 68 0.05 -13.63 5.08
N ARG A 69 -0.40 -12.43 5.47
CA ARG A 69 0.44 -11.26 5.66
C ARG A 69 -0.19 -10.27 6.63
N PRO A 70 0.60 -9.30 7.15
CA PRO A 70 0.06 -8.17 7.89
C PRO A 70 -1.00 -7.41 7.08
N VAL A 71 -2.13 -7.11 7.71
CA VAL A 71 -3.24 -6.34 7.14
C VAL A 71 -3.62 -5.18 8.07
N PRO A 72 -3.92 -3.98 7.57
CA PRO A 72 -4.31 -2.88 8.45
C PRO A 72 -5.74 -3.07 8.97
N ALA A 73 -5.91 -3.58 10.19
CA ALA A 73 -7.22 -3.92 10.77
C ALA A 73 -8.19 -2.72 10.77
N GLY A 74 -7.66 -1.52 11.04
CA GLY A 74 -8.44 -0.28 11.05
C GLY A 74 -9.01 0.14 9.69
N LEU A 75 -8.49 -0.39 8.58
CA LEU A 75 -9.01 -0.16 7.22
C LEU A 75 -9.94 -1.27 6.73
N ALA A 76 -10.09 -2.35 7.49
CA ALA A 76 -11.05 -3.41 7.20
C ALA A 76 -12.41 -3.07 7.80
N THR A 77 -13.46 -3.69 7.28
CA THR A 77 -14.81 -3.66 7.84
C THR A 77 -15.36 -5.07 7.88
N VAL A 78 -15.96 -5.45 9.01
CA VAL A 78 -16.64 -6.74 9.17
C VAL A 78 -18.09 -6.49 9.53
N ARG A 79 -18.98 -7.19 8.82
CA ARG A 79 -20.41 -7.19 9.02
C ARG A 79 -20.85 -8.61 9.41
N VAL A 80 -21.60 -8.73 10.49
CA VAL A 80 -22.20 -10.00 10.92
C VAL A 80 -23.71 -9.82 11.01
N LEU A 81 -24.43 -10.72 10.34
CA LEU A 81 -25.86 -10.89 10.48
C LEU A 81 -26.13 -12.10 11.37
N ASP A 82 -27.15 -11.99 12.22
CA ASP A 82 -27.68 -13.10 12.99
C ASP A 82 -28.62 -13.98 12.14
N PRO A 83 -29.12 -15.10 12.68
CA PRO A 83 -30.00 -16.01 11.95
C PRO A 83 -31.28 -15.36 11.43
N ASP A 84 -31.79 -14.31 12.11
CA ASP A 84 -32.98 -13.54 11.73
C ASP A 84 -32.67 -12.44 10.69
N GLY A 85 -31.43 -12.38 10.18
CA GLY A 85 -30.98 -11.38 9.21
C GLY A 85 -30.72 -9.99 9.79
N SER A 86 -30.77 -9.86 11.11
CA SER A 86 -30.49 -8.60 11.80
C SER A 86 -28.99 -8.36 11.91
N GLN A 87 -28.58 -7.12 11.69
CA GLN A 87 -27.18 -6.74 11.81
C GLN A 87 -26.76 -6.63 13.27
N VAL A 88 -25.94 -7.57 13.73
CA VAL A 88 -25.43 -7.62 15.10
C VAL A 88 -24.03 -7.02 15.24
N VAL A 89 -23.23 -7.05 14.16
CA VAL A 89 -21.90 -6.42 14.12
C VAL A 89 -21.75 -5.65 12.81
N PHE A 90 -21.27 -4.42 12.90
CA PHE A 90 -20.83 -3.63 11.75
C PHE A 90 -19.77 -2.64 12.22
N GLU A 91 -18.54 -3.11 12.30
CA GLU A 91 -17.44 -2.32 12.83
C GLU A 91 -16.10 -2.64 12.18
N ARG A 92 -15.11 -1.81 12.51
CA ARG A 92 -13.71 -2.00 12.13
C ARG A 92 -13.06 -2.97 13.12
N PRO A 93 -12.46 -4.08 12.65
CA PRO A 93 -11.87 -5.06 13.53
C PRO A 93 -10.59 -4.56 14.19
N VAL A 94 -10.07 -5.33 15.14
CA VAL A 94 -8.79 -5.10 15.81
C VAL A 94 -7.85 -6.28 15.63
N HIS A 95 -6.55 -6.07 15.84
CA HIS A 95 -5.55 -7.14 15.87
C HIS A 95 -5.63 -7.94 17.18
N PRO A 96 -6.12 -9.20 17.16
CA PRO A 96 -6.11 -10.03 18.35
C PRO A 96 -4.67 -10.41 18.72
N ASP A 97 -4.36 -10.45 20.01
CA ASP A 97 -3.05 -10.85 20.56
C ASP A 97 -1.83 -10.10 19.98
N GLY A 98 -2.03 -8.91 19.41
CA GLY A 98 -0.98 -8.14 18.73
C GLY A 98 -0.49 -8.75 17.42
N ARG A 99 -1.24 -9.70 16.84
CA ARG A 99 -0.90 -10.34 15.57
C ARG A 99 -1.41 -9.54 14.38
N GLU A 100 -0.49 -8.91 13.65
CA GLU A 100 -0.79 -8.05 12.49
C GLU A 100 -1.39 -8.82 11.30
N ASP A 101 -1.22 -10.14 11.25
CA ASP A 101 -1.79 -11.04 10.23
C ASP A 101 -3.24 -11.46 10.53
N ARG A 102 -3.82 -11.00 11.64
CA ARG A 102 -5.16 -11.40 12.09
C ARG A 102 -6.03 -10.18 12.37
N ILE A 103 -7.31 -10.30 12.08
CA ILE A 103 -8.32 -9.30 12.46
C ILE A 103 -9.47 -10.00 13.19
N SER A 104 -10.06 -9.34 14.17
CA SER A 104 -11.12 -9.88 15.01
C SER A 104 -12.25 -8.88 15.24
N VAL A 105 -13.48 -9.38 15.31
CA VAL A 105 -14.62 -8.65 15.85
C VAL A 105 -15.28 -9.45 16.98
N PRO A 106 -15.65 -8.79 18.10
CA PRO A 106 -16.36 -9.45 19.19
C PRO A 106 -17.79 -9.83 18.77
N MET A 107 -18.23 -11.00 19.20
CA MET A 107 -19.63 -11.39 19.10
C MET A 107 -20.44 -10.80 20.27
N PRO A 108 -21.70 -10.40 20.06
CA PRO A 108 -22.57 -9.93 21.15
C PRO A 108 -22.66 -10.96 22.28
N LYS A 109 -22.93 -10.50 23.52
CA LYS A 109 -23.05 -11.42 24.67
C LYS A 109 -24.25 -12.35 24.56
N GLU A 110 -25.35 -11.83 24.01
CA GLU A 110 -26.56 -12.58 23.70
C GLU A 110 -26.47 -13.05 22.25
N ARG A 111 -26.51 -14.36 22.04
CA ARG A 111 -26.38 -14.99 20.72
C ARG A 111 -27.53 -15.97 20.55
N HIS A 112 -28.19 -15.88 19.40
CA HIS A 112 -29.27 -16.78 19.03
C HIS A 112 -28.69 -18.07 18.44
N GLU A 113 -29.44 -19.14 18.55
CA GLU A 113 -29.13 -20.39 17.85
C GLU A 113 -29.48 -20.25 16.35
N GLY A 114 -28.62 -20.76 15.48
CA GLY A 114 -28.80 -20.73 14.03
C GLY A 114 -27.55 -20.32 13.25
N THR A 115 -27.70 -20.11 11.94
CA THR A 115 -26.60 -19.74 11.05
C THR A 115 -26.34 -18.24 11.07
N TYR A 116 -25.12 -17.85 11.40
CA TYR A 116 -24.63 -16.48 11.28
C TYR A 116 -23.97 -16.27 9.93
N ALA A 117 -24.18 -15.10 9.34
CA ALA A 117 -23.60 -14.75 8.05
C ALA A 117 -22.64 -13.57 8.18
N ILE A 118 -21.44 -13.73 7.64
CA ILE A 118 -20.33 -12.81 7.79
C ILE A 118 -19.93 -12.30 6.41
N ALA A 119 -19.79 -10.98 6.31
CA ALA A 119 -19.11 -10.32 5.21
C ALA A 119 -17.94 -9.52 5.75
N TRP A 120 -16.86 -9.47 5.00
CA TRP A 120 -15.71 -8.64 5.32
C TRP A 120 -15.22 -7.94 4.06
N THR A 121 -14.60 -6.78 4.24
CA THR A 121 -13.89 -6.08 3.18
C THR A 121 -12.65 -5.38 3.71
N MET A 122 -11.63 -5.24 2.86
CA MET A 122 -10.43 -4.46 3.13
C MET A 122 -9.79 -3.96 1.84
N PRO A 123 -8.94 -2.93 1.89
CA PRO A 123 -8.21 -2.47 0.71
C PRO A 123 -7.20 -3.49 0.20
N SER A 124 -7.19 -3.66 -1.12
CA SER A 124 -6.11 -4.28 -1.88
C SER A 124 -4.86 -3.41 -1.91
N ASP A 125 -3.79 -3.93 -2.51
CA ASP A 125 -2.59 -3.14 -2.79
C ASP A 125 -2.88 -1.92 -3.69
N ARG A 126 -3.99 -1.97 -4.44
CA ARG A 126 -4.50 -0.93 -5.34
C ARG A 126 -5.58 -0.03 -4.76
N LEU A 127 -5.92 -0.21 -3.47
CA LEU A 127 -7.02 0.48 -2.79
C LEU A 127 -8.40 0.15 -3.40
N GLU A 128 -8.49 -0.98 -4.09
CA GLU A 128 -9.76 -1.60 -4.51
C GLU A 128 -10.24 -2.53 -3.38
N PRO A 129 -11.55 -2.68 -3.15
CA PRO A 129 -12.04 -3.53 -2.09
C PRO A 129 -11.78 -4.99 -2.48
N ILE A 130 -11.12 -5.71 -1.57
CA ILE A 130 -11.17 -7.16 -1.49
C ILE A 130 -12.30 -7.47 -0.51
N SER A 131 -13.12 -8.45 -0.83
CA SER A 131 -14.26 -8.87 -0.04
C SER A 131 -14.38 -10.38 -0.02
N GLY A 132 -15.06 -10.87 1.00
CA GLY A 132 -15.42 -12.27 1.11
C GLY A 132 -16.62 -12.44 2.03
N THR A 133 -17.28 -13.58 1.89
CA THR A 133 -18.42 -13.96 2.72
C THR A 133 -18.29 -15.40 3.17
N PHE A 134 -18.80 -15.69 4.36
CA PHE A 134 -18.91 -17.05 4.89
C PHE A 134 -20.01 -17.13 5.94
N THR A 135 -20.38 -18.34 6.32
CA THR A 135 -21.35 -18.61 7.37
C THR A 135 -20.77 -19.57 8.40
N PHE A 136 -21.30 -19.55 9.62
CA PHE A 136 -21.07 -20.60 10.62
C PHE A 136 -22.34 -20.81 11.44
N ASP A 137 -22.46 -21.97 12.07
CA ASP A 137 -23.65 -22.37 12.81
C ASP A 137 -23.41 -22.30 14.31
N VAL A 138 -24.36 -21.72 15.04
CA VAL A 138 -24.33 -21.61 16.50
C VAL A 138 -25.39 -22.56 17.06
N PHE A 139 -24.96 -23.60 17.76
CA PHE A 139 -25.78 -24.70 18.33
C PHE A 139 -26.55 -25.57 17.32
N SER A 140 -27.16 -25.01 16.26
CA SER A 140 -27.77 -25.76 15.17
C SER A 140 -27.71 -25.03 13.83
N THR A 141 -27.86 -25.81 12.75
CA THR A 141 -27.90 -25.33 11.37
C THR A 141 -29.32 -24.91 11.02
N ILE A 142 -29.53 -23.61 10.83
CA ILE A 142 -30.82 -23.00 10.46
C ILE A 142 -30.56 -22.05 9.30
N GLU A 143 -31.25 -22.23 8.18
CA GLU A 143 -31.01 -21.43 6.98
C GLU A 143 -31.07 -19.91 7.29
N PRO A 144 -29.99 -19.15 7.01
CA PRO A 144 -29.91 -17.76 7.42
C PRO A 144 -30.87 -16.89 6.62
N GLU A 145 -31.56 -15.97 7.29
CA GLU A 145 -32.36 -14.97 6.61
C GLU A 145 -31.46 -13.85 6.06
N GLY A 146 -31.22 -13.87 4.75
CA GLY A 146 -30.52 -12.80 4.04
C GLY A 146 -29.02 -13.03 3.82
N VAL A 147 -28.43 -12.16 3.00
CA VAL A 147 -27.02 -12.24 2.60
C VAL A 147 -26.31 -10.99 3.10
N PRO A 148 -25.20 -11.14 3.87
CA PRO A 148 -24.45 -10.01 4.35
C PRO A 148 -23.77 -9.34 3.15
N ALA A 149 -24.17 -8.10 2.87
CA ALA A 149 -23.55 -7.28 1.84
C ALA A 149 -22.89 -6.07 2.48
N ILE A 150 -21.65 -5.77 2.13
CA ILE A 150 -21.02 -4.49 2.47
C ILE A 150 -21.10 -3.64 1.22
N GLU A 151 -21.66 -2.44 1.35
CA GLU A 151 -21.75 -1.52 0.22
C GLU A 151 -20.35 -1.10 -0.21
N THR A 152 -19.93 -1.55 -1.40
CA THR A 152 -18.66 -1.18 -2.01
C THR A 152 -18.85 0.00 -2.95
N THR A 153 -19.61 1.03 -2.55
CA THR A 153 -19.78 2.28 -3.31
C THR A 153 -18.85 3.34 -2.73
N HIS A 154 -17.96 3.88 -3.57
CA HIS A 154 -17.00 4.88 -3.11
C HIS A 154 -17.70 6.21 -2.83
N ASP A 155 -17.53 6.79 -1.63
CA ASP A 155 -18.01 8.15 -1.35
C ASP A 155 -17.32 9.13 -2.32
N THR A 156 -18.14 9.77 -3.16
CA THR A 156 -17.68 10.71 -4.18
C THR A 156 -16.95 11.89 -3.54
N THR A 157 -17.40 12.35 -2.37
CA THR A 157 -16.79 13.46 -1.64
C THR A 157 -15.37 13.11 -1.21
N VAL A 158 -15.19 11.94 -0.60
CA VAL A 158 -13.86 11.45 -0.18
C VAL A 158 -12.93 11.30 -1.38
N SER A 159 -13.44 10.73 -2.47
CA SER A 159 -12.68 10.55 -3.72
C SER A 159 -12.20 11.89 -4.31
N VAL A 160 -13.08 12.90 -4.35
CA VAL A 160 -12.75 14.24 -4.86
C VAL A 160 -11.74 14.95 -3.94
N VAL A 161 -11.95 14.91 -2.62
CA VAL A 161 -11.03 15.52 -1.64
C VAL A 161 -9.65 14.90 -1.73
N TYR A 162 -9.57 13.57 -1.67
CA TYR A 162 -8.31 12.82 -1.76
C TYR A 162 -7.60 13.11 -3.09
N SER A 163 -8.30 12.98 -4.22
CA SER A 163 -7.71 13.17 -5.55
C SER A 163 -7.24 14.60 -5.77
N THR A 164 -7.98 15.59 -5.30
CA THR A 164 -7.63 17.01 -5.45
C THR A 164 -6.44 17.39 -4.58
N ALA A 165 -6.43 16.96 -3.31
CA ALA A 165 -5.30 17.18 -2.40
C ALA A 165 -4.02 16.50 -2.93
N ARG A 166 -4.19 15.32 -3.52
CA ARG A 166 -3.13 14.55 -4.16
C ARG A 166 -2.54 15.30 -5.36
N VAL A 167 -3.38 15.79 -6.29
CA VAL A 167 -2.94 16.61 -7.45
C VAL A 167 -2.26 17.91 -6.99
N LEU A 168 -2.86 18.61 -6.02
CA LEU A 168 -2.28 19.82 -5.45
C LEU A 168 -0.89 19.58 -4.88
N SER A 169 -0.68 18.46 -4.17
CA SER A 169 0.61 18.09 -3.59
C SER A 169 1.67 17.85 -4.67
N ILE A 170 1.34 17.17 -5.77
CA ILE A 170 2.29 16.93 -6.88
C ILE A 170 2.71 18.25 -7.52
N VAL A 171 1.74 19.10 -7.84
CA VAL A 171 2.00 20.41 -8.48
C VAL A 171 2.84 21.28 -7.55
N ALA A 172 2.49 21.35 -6.26
CA ALA A 172 3.23 22.10 -5.27
C ALA A 172 4.68 21.59 -5.10
N MET A 173 4.89 20.27 -5.14
CA MET A 173 6.22 19.65 -5.07
C MET A 173 7.09 20.05 -6.27
N GLY A 174 6.55 19.97 -7.49
CA GLY A 174 7.27 20.39 -8.70
C GLY A 174 7.63 21.88 -8.69
N LEU A 175 6.67 22.73 -8.30
CA LEU A 175 6.89 24.18 -8.19
C LEU A 175 7.91 24.54 -7.10
N LEU A 176 7.87 23.85 -5.95
CA LEU A 176 8.83 24.05 -4.88
C LEU A 176 10.24 23.69 -5.35
N ALA A 177 10.42 22.51 -5.95
CA ALA A 177 11.71 22.07 -6.48
C ALA A 177 12.27 23.06 -7.52
N ALA A 178 11.44 23.49 -8.48
CA ALA A 178 11.83 24.48 -9.48
C ALA A 178 12.26 25.82 -8.88
N ALA A 179 11.50 26.34 -7.91
CA ALA A 179 11.78 27.63 -7.27
C ALA A 179 13.07 27.58 -6.42
N VAL A 180 13.27 26.51 -5.64
CA VAL A 180 14.48 26.31 -4.83
C VAL A 180 15.70 26.10 -5.72
N PHE A 181 15.55 25.37 -6.84
CA PHE A 181 16.63 25.18 -7.81
C PHE A 181 17.06 26.50 -8.45
N ALA A 182 16.11 27.36 -8.83
CA ALA A 182 16.39 28.70 -9.35
C ALA A 182 17.14 29.58 -8.33
N VAL A 183 16.81 29.46 -7.04
CA VAL A 183 17.54 30.14 -5.95
C VAL A 183 18.96 29.59 -5.79
N ALA A 184 19.15 28.27 -5.87
CA ALA A 184 20.47 27.65 -5.73
C ALA A 184 21.48 28.16 -6.78
N LEU A 185 21.00 28.44 -7.99
CA LEU A 185 21.85 28.89 -9.09
C LEU A 185 22.11 30.40 -9.13
N THR A 186 21.12 31.22 -8.76
CA THR A 186 21.18 32.68 -9.00
C THR A 186 20.71 33.54 -7.82
N GLY A 187 20.49 32.94 -6.66
CA GLY A 187 20.14 33.65 -5.44
C GLY A 187 18.64 33.95 -5.27
N PRO A 188 18.26 34.48 -4.10
CA PRO A 188 16.87 34.69 -3.73
C PRO A 188 16.29 36.02 -4.26
N THR A 189 15.11 35.97 -4.89
CA THR A 189 14.32 37.17 -5.25
C THR A 189 13.00 37.21 -4.48
N ARG A 190 12.32 38.37 -4.43
CA ARG A 190 10.99 38.49 -3.77
C ARG A 190 9.98 37.50 -4.35
N LEU A 191 9.96 37.34 -5.67
CA LEU A 191 9.07 36.40 -6.36
C LEU A 191 9.37 34.95 -5.99
N ARG A 192 10.65 34.54 -6.02
CA ARG A 192 11.07 33.17 -5.65
C ARG A 192 10.79 32.87 -4.18
N ARG A 193 11.01 33.83 -3.28
CA ARG A 193 10.65 33.71 -1.86
C ARG A 193 9.15 33.47 -1.66
N ARG A 194 8.31 34.23 -2.38
CA ARG A 194 6.85 34.07 -2.32
C ARG A 194 6.45 32.68 -2.85
N LEU A 195 7.00 32.27 -3.99
CA LEU A 195 6.68 30.98 -4.60
C LEU A 195 7.12 29.80 -3.71
N ILE A 196 8.33 29.84 -3.14
CA ILE A 196 8.81 28.82 -2.19
C ILE A 196 7.83 28.73 -1.01
N LYS A 197 7.44 29.86 -0.41
CA LYS A 197 6.49 29.87 0.72
C LYS A 197 5.14 29.29 0.34
N THR A 198 4.53 29.73 -0.76
CA THR A 198 3.20 29.26 -1.18
C THR A 198 3.24 27.78 -1.58
N SER A 199 4.26 27.34 -2.31
CA SER A 199 4.41 25.94 -2.72
C SER A 199 4.75 25.03 -1.55
N ALA A 200 5.57 25.47 -0.58
CA ALA A 200 5.84 24.71 0.63
C ALA A 200 4.58 24.56 1.49
N TRP A 201 3.80 25.63 1.67
CA TRP A 201 2.50 25.55 2.36
C TRP A 201 1.50 24.67 1.63
N ALA A 202 1.36 24.81 0.31
CA ALA A 202 0.47 23.98 -0.50
C ALA A 202 0.87 22.50 -0.45
N LEU A 203 2.18 22.19 -0.46
CA LEU A 203 2.69 20.83 -0.34
C LEU A 203 2.42 20.25 1.05
N GLY A 204 2.69 21.02 2.11
CA GLY A 204 2.43 20.60 3.49
C GLY A 204 0.95 20.34 3.74
N VAL A 205 0.09 21.32 3.44
CA VAL A 205 -1.37 21.22 3.60
C VAL A 205 -1.93 20.11 2.71
N GLY A 206 -1.53 20.05 1.44
CA GLY A 206 -1.97 19.01 0.52
C GLY A 206 -1.60 17.61 1.00
N THR A 207 -0.39 17.43 1.53
CA THR A 207 0.05 16.14 2.06
C THR A 207 -0.72 15.76 3.32
N VAL A 208 -0.97 16.72 4.23
CA VAL A 208 -1.79 16.49 5.44
C VAL A 208 -3.22 16.11 5.06
N VAL A 209 -3.86 16.84 4.13
CA VAL A 209 -5.23 16.52 3.68
C VAL A 209 -5.26 15.16 2.98
N THR A 210 -4.26 14.83 2.16
CA THR A 210 -4.14 13.51 1.52
C THR A 210 -4.02 12.40 2.56
N PHE A 211 -3.21 12.61 3.61
CA PHE A 211 -3.04 11.64 4.69
C PHE A 211 -4.32 11.46 5.52
N LEU A 212 -4.99 12.55 5.91
CA LEU A 212 -6.24 12.48 6.69
C LEU A 212 -7.39 11.84 5.89
N SER A 213 -7.46 12.08 4.57
CA SER A 213 -8.46 11.46 3.70
C SER A 213 -8.08 10.04 3.25
N PHE A 214 -6.84 9.61 3.43
CA PHE A 214 -6.37 8.29 3.00
C PHE A 214 -7.11 7.14 3.69
N GLY A 215 -7.31 7.21 5.01
CA GLY A 215 -8.01 6.16 5.76
C GLY A 215 -9.42 5.89 5.22
N PRO A 216 -10.30 6.91 5.20
CA PRO A 216 -11.64 6.76 4.60
C PRO A 216 -11.61 6.37 3.12
N TYR A 217 -10.65 6.91 2.35
CA TYR A 217 -10.49 6.55 0.93
C TYR A 217 -10.16 5.06 0.75
N ALA A 218 -9.22 4.54 1.54
CA ALA A 218 -8.79 3.15 1.47
C ALA A 218 -9.83 2.17 2.03
N ALA A 219 -10.52 2.53 3.10
CA ALA A 219 -11.57 1.72 3.72
C ALA A 219 -12.94 1.84 3.03
N TRP A 220 -13.06 2.66 1.98
CA TRP A 220 -14.32 2.99 1.32
C TRP A 220 -15.37 3.55 2.30
N ALA A 221 -14.91 4.25 3.32
CA ALA A 221 -15.72 4.83 4.38
C ALA A 221 -16.10 6.28 4.05
N PRO A 222 -17.21 6.79 4.61
CA PRO A 222 -17.66 8.16 4.37
C PRO A 222 -16.75 9.19 5.03
N LEU A 223 -16.78 10.43 4.52
CA LEU A 223 -15.90 11.51 5.02
C LEU A 223 -16.08 11.84 6.52
N ARG A 224 -17.27 11.56 7.08
CA ARG A 224 -17.54 11.78 8.52
C ARG A 224 -16.65 10.92 9.43
N ASP A 225 -16.09 9.83 8.92
CA ASP A 225 -15.24 8.92 9.69
C ASP A 225 -13.75 9.32 9.67
N VAL A 226 -13.37 10.45 9.04
CA VAL A 226 -11.96 10.92 8.97
C VAL A 226 -11.27 10.99 10.34
N LEU A 227 -12.02 11.29 11.40
CA LEU A 227 -11.50 11.41 12.76
C LEU A 227 -11.66 10.13 13.59
N ASP A 228 -12.08 9.01 12.99
CA ASP A 228 -12.12 7.72 13.67
C ASP A 228 -10.66 7.30 14.00
N PRO A 229 -10.32 7.11 15.29
CA PRO A 229 -9.00 6.65 15.69
C PRO A 229 -8.59 5.34 15.01
N ARG A 230 -9.54 4.41 14.75
CA ARG A 230 -9.25 3.12 14.11
C ARG A 230 -8.84 3.31 12.64
N LEU A 231 -9.49 4.21 11.90
CA LEU A 231 -9.07 4.53 10.52
C LEU A 231 -7.71 5.22 10.49
N PHE A 232 -7.46 6.09 11.46
CA PHE A 232 -6.18 6.77 11.58
C PHE A 232 -5.05 5.78 11.87
N THR A 233 -5.23 4.86 12.82
CA THR A 233 -4.23 3.82 13.10
C THR A 233 -4.07 2.87 11.92
N GLY A 234 -5.16 2.45 11.28
CA GLY A 234 -5.10 1.63 10.07
C GLY A 234 -4.36 2.32 8.92
N ALA A 235 -4.50 3.64 8.77
CA ALA A 235 -3.72 4.41 7.82
C ALA A 235 -2.22 4.40 8.16
N LEU A 236 -1.85 4.55 9.44
CA LEU A 236 -0.45 4.47 9.88
C LEU A 236 0.18 3.10 9.63
N GLU A 237 -0.57 2.02 9.90
CA GLU A 237 -0.13 0.62 9.71
C GLU A 237 -0.04 0.24 8.23
N SER A 238 -0.83 0.91 7.38
CA SER A 238 -0.81 0.65 5.94
C SER A 238 0.50 1.14 5.28
N ALA A 239 0.93 0.39 4.26
CA ALA A 239 2.07 0.79 3.43
C ALA A 239 1.88 2.18 2.78
N GLY A 240 0.66 2.49 2.31
CA GLY A 240 0.35 3.76 1.68
C GLY A 240 0.46 4.95 2.63
N GLY A 241 -0.11 4.82 3.83
CA GLY A 241 -0.03 5.88 4.84
C GLY A 241 1.37 6.05 5.42
N GLY A 242 2.14 4.97 5.59
CA GLY A 242 3.55 5.04 5.98
C GLY A 242 4.39 5.91 5.03
N VAL A 243 4.17 5.81 3.71
CA VAL A 243 4.85 6.65 2.72
C VAL A 243 4.40 8.11 2.80
N LEU A 244 3.12 8.38 3.06
CA LEU A 244 2.63 9.75 3.25
C LEU A 244 3.21 10.41 4.51
N LEU A 245 3.38 9.64 5.60
CA LEU A 245 4.12 10.10 6.78
C LEU A 245 5.58 10.37 6.48
N ALA A 246 6.24 9.48 5.73
CA ALA A 246 7.62 9.69 5.31
C ALA A 246 7.78 10.96 4.48
N ARG A 247 6.80 11.27 3.61
CA ARG A 247 6.76 12.55 2.90
C ARG A 247 6.72 13.72 3.87
N LEU A 248 5.80 13.72 4.84
CA LEU A 248 5.72 14.78 5.87
C LEU A 248 7.03 14.92 6.65
N ALA A 249 7.64 13.79 7.04
CA ALA A 249 8.91 13.76 7.75
C ALA A 249 10.07 14.33 6.91
N VAL A 250 10.15 14.02 5.62
CA VAL A 250 11.16 14.56 4.68
C VAL A 250 11.00 16.07 4.47
N LEU A 251 9.80 16.63 4.60
CA LEU A 251 9.63 18.09 4.47
C LEU A 251 10.38 18.87 5.55
N ILE A 252 10.67 18.27 6.70
CA ILE A 252 11.43 18.90 7.80
C ILE A 252 12.88 19.18 7.39
N PRO A 253 13.73 18.18 7.03
CA PRO A 253 15.08 18.44 6.55
C PRO A 253 15.08 19.27 5.27
N VAL A 254 14.11 19.10 4.36
CA VAL A 254 13.99 19.94 3.17
C VAL A 254 13.79 21.41 3.55
N ALA A 255 12.90 21.72 4.50
CA ALA A 255 12.69 23.08 4.97
C ALA A 255 13.96 23.67 5.62
N LEU A 256 14.70 22.87 6.40
CA LEU A 256 16.00 23.27 6.95
C LEU A 256 17.03 23.54 5.85
N GLY A 257 17.12 22.68 4.83
CA GLY A 257 18.00 22.87 3.68
C GLY A 257 17.67 24.13 2.87
N ILE A 258 16.37 24.41 2.69
CA ILE A 258 15.91 25.68 2.08
C ILE A 258 16.32 26.86 2.95
N ALA A 259 16.11 26.82 4.27
CA ALA A 259 16.50 27.90 5.17
C ALA A 259 18.02 28.15 5.17
N GLN A 260 18.83 27.09 5.16
CA GLN A 260 20.28 27.16 5.03
C GLN A 260 20.69 27.79 3.70
N LEU A 261 20.12 27.33 2.58
CA LEU A 261 20.38 27.88 1.25
C LEU A 261 20.05 29.38 1.17
N MET A 262 18.95 29.79 1.81
CA MET A 262 18.48 31.19 1.84
C MET A 262 19.33 32.10 2.73
N SER A 263 20.17 31.51 3.59
CA SER A 263 21.08 32.21 4.49
C SER A 263 22.51 32.31 3.93
N LEU A 264 22.84 31.50 2.92
CA LEU A 264 24.12 31.56 2.24
C LEU A 264 24.20 32.79 1.32
N PRO A 265 25.39 33.38 1.15
CA PRO A 265 25.62 34.37 0.11
C PRO A 265 25.41 33.76 -1.28
N ASP A 266 25.21 34.63 -2.27
CA ASP A 266 25.08 34.23 -3.68
C ASP A 266 26.32 33.43 -4.11
N ALA A 267 26.10 32.42 -4.95
CA ALA A 267 27.17 31.51 -5.36
C ALA A 267 28.23 32.25 -6.19
N GLU A 268 29.47 32.23 -5.72
CA GLU A 268 30.59 32.99 -6.31
C GLU A 268 31.08 32.34 -7.60
N ASN A 269 31.10 30.99 -7.66
CA ASN A 269 31.69 30.22 -8.75
C ASN A 269 30.74 29.17 -9.33
N ALA A 270 31.02 28.72 -10.56
CA ALA A 270 30.25 27.68 -11.25
C ALA A 270 30.20 26.35 -10.46
N GLY A 271 31.31 25.95 -9.83
CA GLY A 271 31.34 24.75 -8.99
C GLY A 271 30.42 24.83 -7.78
N GLU A 272 30.24 26.03 -7.22
CA GLU A 272 29.32 26.24 -6.09
C GLU A 272 27.86 26.15 -6.52
N ARG A 273 27.53 26.75 -7.67
CA ARG A 273 26.20 26.61 -8.29
C ARG A 273 25.89 25.14 -8.59
N TRP A 274 26.88 24.39 -9.09
CA TRP A 274 26.73 22.98 -9.43
C TRP A 274 26.39 22.13 -8.21
N TRP A 275 27.19 22.19 -7.13
CA TRP A 275 26.89 21.36 -5.96
C TRP A 275 25.61 21.79 -5.25
N ARG A 276 25.31 23.11 -5.15
CA ARG A 276 24.04 23.60 -4.57
C ARG A 276 22.83 23.08 -5.38
N GLY A 277 22.92 23.17 -6.71
CA GLY A 277 21.90 22.64 -7.62
C GLY A 277 21.73 21.12 -7.49
N ALA A 278 22.84 20.38 -7.42
CA ALA A 278 22.84 18.93 -7.24
C ALA A 278 22.18 18.50 -5.93
N THR A 279 22.46 19.21 -4.82
CA THR A 279 21.81 18.97 -3.53
C THR A 279 20.30 19.19 -3.61
N VAL A 280 19.85 20.29 -4.24
CA VAL A 280 18.42 20.57 -4.39
C VAL A 280 17.73 19.50 -5.21
N LEU A 281 18.33 19.08 -6.32
CA LEU A 281 17.78 18.00 -7.15
C LEU A 281 17.79 16.66 -6.41
N GLY A 282 18.83 16.36 -5.62
CA GLY A 282 18.90 15.15 -4.81
C GLY A 282 17.83 15.10 -3.71
N CYS A 283 17.58 16.21 -3.03
CA CYS A 283 16.48 16.32 -2.06
C CYS A 283 15.11 16.26 -2.75
N ALA A 284 14.93 16.99 -3.87
CA ALA A 284 13.70 16.97 -4.64
C ALA A 284 13.38 15.56 -5.15
N ALA A 285 14.39 14.82 -5.61
CA ALA A 285 14.24 13.42 -6.02
C ALA A 285 13.75 12.53 -4.88
N ALA A 286 14.23 12.73 -3.64
CA ALA A 286 13.69 12.03 -2.48
C ALA A 286 12.21 12.34 -2.25
N VAL A 287 11.81 13.62 -2.31
CA VAL A 287 10.38 13.99 -2.18
C VAL A 287 9.56 13.38 -3.33
N PHE A 288 10.04 13.44 -4.57
CA PHE A 288 9.38 12.82 -5.73
C PHE A 288 9.26 11.30 -5.59
N ALA A 289 10.26 10.63 -5.00
CA ALA A 289 10.21 9.20 -4.78
C ALA A 289 9.08 8.79 -3.81
N THR A 290 8.74 9.62 -2.83
CA THR A 290 7.58 9.35 -1.95
C THR A 290 6.25 9.32 -2.68
N TRP A 291 6.14 9.93 -3.86
CA TRP A 291 4.96 9.75 -4.70
C TRP A 291 4.91 8.33 -5.25
N THR A 292 6.02 7.92 -5.87
CA THR A 292 6.13 6.63 -6.56
C THR A 292 6.06 5.45 -5.61
N PHE A 293 6.47 5.62 -4.35
CA PHE A 293 6.32 4.59 -3.31
C PHE A 293 4.91 4.52 -2.71
N ALA A 294 4.14 5.62 -2.76
CA ALA A 294 2.77 5.65 -2.26
C ALA A 294 1.78 5.05 -3.28
N GLU A 295 2.23 4.79 -4.51
CA GLU A 295 1.41 4.18 -5.55
C GLU A 295 1.45 2.66 -5.48
N PRO A 296 0.31 1.99 -5.74
CA PRO A 296 0.26 0.56 -5.95
C PRO A 296 1.26 0.14 -7.03
N ARG A 297 2.15 -0.82 -6.75
CA ARG A 297 3.24 -1.17 -7.67
C ARG A 297 2.66 -1.69 -9.00
N SER A 298 2.98 -1.01 -10.09
CA SER A 298 2.75 -1.50 -11.45
C SER A 298 3.78 -2.60 -11.80
N PRO A 299 3.49 -3.50 -12.76
CA PRO A 299 4.35 -4.63 -13.14
C PRO A 299 5.72 -4.28 -13.79
N GLY A 300 6.31 -3.11 -13.50
CA GLY A 300 7.60 -2.65 -14.06
C GLY A 300 8.75 -2.46 -13.05
N GLY A 301 8.53 -2.75 -11.76
CA GLY A 301 9.59 -2.76 -10.74
C GLY A 301 10.32 -1.42 -10.51
N SER A 302 11.59 -1.49 -10.14
CA SER A 302 12.46 -0.33 -9.82
C SER A 302 12.76 0.58 -11.02
N LEU A 303 12.62 0.06 -12.25
CA LEU A 303 12.88 0.83 -13.48
C LEU A 303 11.79 1.88 -13.73
N MET A 304 10.52 1.53 -13.54
CA MET A 304 9.42 2.52 -13.62
C MET A 304 9.52 3.58 -12.53
N LEU A 305 9.91 3.18 -11.31
CA LEU A 305 10.17 4.10 -10.20
C LEU A 305 11.23 5.15 -10.59
N ALA A 306 12.38 4.69 -11.11
CA ALA A 306 13.45 5.56 -11.56
C ALA A 306 12.99 6.50 -12.70
N GLY A 307 12.19 5.98 -13.64
CA GLY A 307 11.60 6.77 -14.71
C GLY A 307 10.71 7.90 -14.21
N HIS A 308 9.78 7.63 -13.29
CA HIS A 308 8.90 8.64 -12.72
C HIS A 308 9.66 9.74 -11.96
N VAL A 309 10.62 9.34 -11.11
CA VAL A 309 11.46 10.30 -10.39
C VAL A 309 12.23 11.17 -11.38
N ALA A 310 12.83 10.57 -12.42
CA ALA A 310 13.61 11.29 -13.44
C ALA A 310 12.76 12.29 -14.25
N VAL A 311 11.54 11.92 -14.65
CA VAL A 311 10.64 12.83 -15.37
C VAL A 311 10.27 14.04 -14.50
N LEU A 312 9.98 13.83 -13.22
CA LEU A 312 9.64 14.91 -12.30
C LEU A 312 10.84 15.83 -12.00
N THR A 313 12.04 15.30 -11.80
CA THR A 313 13.25 16.13 -11.67
C THR A 313 13.55 16.89 -12.95
N ALA A 314 13.38 16.27 -14.13
CA ALA A 314 13.56 16.96 -15.41
C ALA A 314 12.56 18.11 -15.60
N GLY A 315 11.29 17.90 -15.23
CA GLY A 315 10.26 18.95 -15.26
C GLY A 315 10.59 20.12 -14.31
N ALA A 316 11.06 19.81 -13.09
CA ALA A 316 11.49 20.83 -12.13
C ALA A 316 12.72 21.62 -12.62
N LEU A 317 13.69 20.94 -13.24
CA LEU A 317 14.86 21.55 -13.86
C LEU A 317 14.45 22.51 -14.99
N ALA A 318 13.55 22.09 -15.88
CA ALA A 318 13.05 22.90 -16.99
C ALA A 318 12.31 24.16 -16.50
N LEU A 319 11.41 24.01 -15.51
CA LEU A 319 10.71 25.15 -14.90
C LEU A 319 11.65 26.09 -14.16
N GLY A 320 12.62 25.55 -13.42
CA GLY A 320 13.64 26.34 -12.75
C GLY A 320 14.43 27.17 -13.75
N GLY A 321 14.90 26.55 -14.83
CA GLY A 321 15.55 27.23 -15.95
C GLY A 321 14.68 28.32 -16.58
N ALA A 322 13.39 28.06 -16.80
CA ALA A 322 12.45 29.05 -17.32
C ALA A 322 12.38 30.32 -16.45
N MET A 323 12.34 30.17 -15.12
CA MET A 323 12.34 31.29 -14.17
C MET A 323 13.64 32.09 -14.19
N LEU A 324 14.77 31.46 -14.52
CA LEU A 324 16.06 32.12 -14.66
C LEU A 324 16.13 32.93 -15.95
N LEU A 325 15.75 32.32 -17.07
CA LEU A 325 15.88 32.88 -18.42
C LEU A 325 14.71 33.79 -18.83
N ARG A 326 13.65 33.88 -18.03
CA ARG A 326 12.35 34.49 -18.40
C ARG A 326 11.81 33.94 -19.74
N SER A 327 12.22 32.72 -20.11
CA SER A 327 11.89 32.11 -21.39
C SER A 327 10.50 31.50 -21.33
N ARG A 328 9.59 32.00 -22.18
CA ARG A 328 8.23 31.44 -22.32
C ARG A 328 8.25 30.02 -22.90
N ILE A 329 9.25 29.69 -23.73
CA ILE A 329 9.40 28.36 -24.36
C ILE A 329 9.80 27.32 -23.32
N LEU A 330 10.81 27.60 -22.49
CA LEU A 330 11.20 26.70 -21.39
C LEU A 330 10.09 26.58 -20.33
N CYS A 331 9.32 27.66 -20.11
CA CYS A 331 8.17 27.62 -19.21
C CYS A 331 7.09 26.68 -19.77
N ALA A 332 6.71 26.85 -21.04
CA ALA A 332 5.76 25.98 -21.70
C ALA A 332 6.23 24.52 -21.73
N ALA A 333 7.50 24.27 -22.07
CA ALA A 333 8.06 22.91 -22.07
C ALA A 333 8.08 22.29 -20.67
N GLY A 334 8.50 23.03 -19.64
CA GLY A 334 8.53 22.55 -18.26
C GLY A 334 7.12 22.29 -17.71
N VAL A 335 6.15 23.18 -17.99
CA VAL A 335 4.74 22.96 -17.66
C VAL A 335 4.21 21.74 -18.41
N SER A 336 4.50 21.59 -19.70
CA SER A 336 4.06 20.44 -20.48
C SER A 336 4.66 19.13 -19.99
N VAL A 337 5.93 19.09 -19.55
CA VAL A 337 6.55 17.88 -18.99
C VAL A 337 5.95 17.56 -17.61
N LEU A 338 5.70 18.56 -16.77
CA LEU A 338 5.02 18.35 -15.49
C LEU A 338 3.57 17.93 -15.66
N MET A 339 2.86 18.51 -16.64
CA MET A 339 1.48 18.12 -16.97
C MET A 339 1.43 16.77 -17.66
N ALA A 340 2.40 16.44 -18.52
CA ALA A 340 2.51 15.11 -19.11
C ALA A 340 2.84 14.07 -18.05
N GLY A 341 3.75 14.38 -17.11
CA GLY A 341 4.00 13.55 -15.93
C GLY A 341 2.75 13.42 -15.05
N LEU A 342 2.06 14.52 -14.78
CA LEU A 342 0.80 14.55 -14.02
C LEU A 342 -0.29 13.71 -14.72
N VAL A 343 -0.45 13.82 -16.04
CA VAL A 343 -1.45 13.07 -16.80
C VAL A 343 -1.05 11.61 -16.92
N PHE A 344 0.23 11.31 -17.22
CA PHE A 344 0.77 9.96 -17.32
C PHE A 344 0.68 9.20 -15.97
N VAL A 345 0.73 9.92 -14.85
CA VAL A 345 0.81 9.31 -13.51
C VAL A 345 -0.50 9.42 -12.72
N ALA A 346 -1.24 10.52 -12.85
CA ALA A 346 -2.52 10.72 -12.15
C ALA A 346 -3.75 10.33 -12.99
N PHE A 347 -3.63 10.25 -14.33
CA PHE A 347 -4.79 10.11 -15.24
C PHE A 347 -4.66 9.05 -16.34
N LEU A 348 -3.47 8.51 -16.65
CA LEU A 348 -3.45 7.25 -17.39
C LEU A 348 -4.22 6.26 -16.53
N PRO A 349 -5.13 5.48 -17.14
CA PRO A 349 -6.01 4.64 -16.39
C PRO A 349 -5.18 3.79 -15.43
N ARG A 350 -5.78 3.47 -14.28
CA ARG A 350 -5.49 2.24 -13.54
C ARG A 350 -5.75 1.05 -14.50
N SER A 351 -4.99 0.97 -15.60
CA SER A 351 -5.14 0.04 -16.73
C SER A 351 -4.13 -1.08 -16.63
N GLY A 352 -3.61 -1.34 -15.43
CA GLY A 352 -3.56 -2.74 -15.04
C GLY A 352 -4.99 -3.10 -14.70
N ALA A 353 -5.56 -4.11 -15.37
CA ALA A 353 -6.87 -4.67 -15.04
C ALA A 353 -7.13 -4.63 -13.53
N GLN A 354 -8.36 -4.32 -13.13
CA GLN A 354 -8.85 -4.56 -11.77
C GLN A 354 -8.24 -5.86 -11.25
N ALA A 355 -7.91 -5.92 -9.95
CA ALA A 355 -7.36 -7.16 -9.41
C ALA A 355 -8.24 -8.35 -9.88
N PRO A 356 -7.64 -9.50 -10.26
CA PRO A 356 -8.41 -10.64 -10.77
C PRO A 356 -9.63 -10.90 -9.89
N ALA A 357 -10.76 -11.30 -10.47
CA ALA A 357 -11.98 -11.51 -9.70
C ALA A 357 -11.76 -12.43 -8.49
N ALA A 358 -10.96 -13.49 -8.64
CA ALA A 358 -10.57 -14.40 -7.56
C ALA A 358 -9.83 -13.73 -6.38
N VAL A 359 -9.17 -12.59 -6.62
CA VAL A 359 -8.49 -11.80 -5.60
C VAL A 359 -9.44 -10.80 -4.94
N ARG A 360 -10.39 -10.24 -5.68
CA ARG A 360 -11.36 -9.26 -5.19
C ARG A 360 -12.51 -9.90 -4.42
N ASP A 361 -12.99 -11.05 -4.90
CA ASP A 361 -14.09 -11.81 -4.31
C ASP A 361 -13.53 -13.14 -3.83
N GLN A 362 -12.96 -13.12 -2.62
CA GLN A 362 -12.33 -14.30 -2.03
C GLN A 362 -13.37 -15.23 -1.46
N VAL A 363 -13.33 -16.48 -1.93
CA VAL A 363 -14.10 -17.56 -1.33
C VAL A 363 -13.46 -17.90 0.02
N ALA A 364 -14.30 -18.15 1.02
CA ALA A 364 -13.84 -18.55 2.33
C ALA A 364 -13.01 -19.85 2.26
N PRO A 365 -11.98 -20.00 3.11
CA PRO A 365 -11.20 -21.24 3.17
C PRO A 365 -12.10 -22.45 3.43
N THR A 366 -11.94 -23.50 2.63
CA THR A 366 -12.67 -24.76 2.84
C THR A 366 -12.00 -25.54 3.96
N ARG A 367 -12.73 -25.81 5.04
CA ARG A 367 -12.24 -26.63 6.16
C ARG A 367 -12.45 -28.11 5.89
N LEU A 368 -11.35 -28.87 5.85
CA LEU A 368 -11.33 -30.32 5.65
C LEU A 368 -10.80 -31.00 6.93
N ALA A 369 -11.65 -31.76 7.61
CA ALA A 369 -11.26 -32.46 8.84
C ALA A 369 -10.46 -33.75 8.56
N PHE A 370 -9.53 -34.06 9.45
CA PHE A 370 -8.79 -35.33 9.53
C PHE A 370 -8.70 -35.78 11.00
N ASP A 371 -8.21 -36.99 11.26
CA ASP A 371 -8.28 -37.63 12.60
C ASP A 371 -7.81 -36.76 13.78
N THR A 372 -6.80 -35.92 13.56
CA THR A 372 -6.13 -35.16 14.63
C THR A 372 -6.28 -33.65 14.49
N GLY A 373 -7.03 -33.16 13.49
CA GLY A 373 -7.18 -31.73 13.23
C GLY A 373 -7.98 -31.43 11.97
N SER A 374 -7.78 -30.23 11.42
CA SER A 374 -8.36 -29.82 10.15
C SER A 374 -7.37 -29.04 9.30
N VAL A 375 -7.69 -28.97 8.02
CA VAL A 375 -6.94 -28.22 7.01
C VAL A 375 -7.86 -27.16 6.44
N ASP A 376 -7.46 -25.90 6.52
CA ASP A 376 -8.12 -24.82 5.79
C ASP A 376 -7.42 -24.65 4.44
N LEU A 377 -8.17 -24.87 3.37
CA LEU A 377 -7.70 -24.87 1.99
C LEU A 377 -8.22 -23.65 1.23
N VAL A 378 -7.31 -22.95 0.57
CA VAL A 378 -7.61 -21.79 -0.29
C VAL A 378 -7.04 -22.06 -1.68
N VAL A 379 -7.85 -21.83 -2.70
CA VAL A 379 -7.46 -22.00 -4.10
C VAL A 379 -7.80 -20.73 -4.88
N LEU A 380 -6.78 -20.11 -5.45
CA LEU A 380 -6.87 -18.88 -6.22
C LEU A 380 -6.51 -19.16 -7.69
N PRO A 381 -7.50 -19.24 -8.58
CA PRO A 381 -7.24 -19.39 -10.02
C PRO A 381 -6.82 -18.05 -10.66
N GLU A 382 -5.76 -18.10 -11.45
CA GLU A 382 -5.25 -17.01 -12.29
C GLU A 382 -5.24 -17.45 -13.76
N ASN A 383 -5.89 -16.68 -14.64
CA ASN A 383 -5.91 -16.96 -16.07
C ASN A 383 -4.58 -16.57 -16.71
N GLU A 384 -3.92 -17.52 -17.38
CA GLU A 384 -2.64 -17.30 -18.08
C GLU A 384 -2.77 -17.74 -19.55
N GLY A 385 -3.41 -16.89 -20.36
CA GLY A 385 -3.70 -17.19 -21.76
C GLY A 385 -4.74 -18.31 -21.91
N GLN A 386 -4.33 -19.46 -22.47
CA GLN A 386 -5.18 -20.67 -22.59
C GLN A 386 -5.03 -21.63 -21.40
N GLN A 387 -4.04 -21.41 -20.53
CA GLN A 387 -3.80 -22.23 -19.33
C GLN A 387 -4.34 -21.52 -18.09
N VAL A 388 -4.56 -22.28 -17.02
CA VAL A 388 -4.97 -21.73 -15.73
C VAL A 388 -3.92 -22.06 -14.68
N ARG A 389 -3.35 -21.04 -14.07
CA ARG A 389 -2.46 -21.18 -12.92
C ARG A 389 -3.30 -21.22 -11.66
N LEU A 390 -3.07 -22.21 -10.80
CA LEU A 390 -3.70 -22.32 -9.49
C LEU A 390 -2.66 -22.02 -8.41
N ASP A 391 -2.87 -20.95 -7.65
CA ASP A 391 -2.17 -20.72 -6.38
C ASP A 391 -2.99 -21.37 -5.26
N THR A 392 -2.40 -22.35 -4.57
CA THR A 392 -3.04 -23.10 -3.50
C THR A 392 -2.34 -22.81 -2.19
N ARG A 393 -3.13 -22.48 -1.16
CA ARG A 393 -2.62 -22.22 0.18
C ARG A 393 -3.33 -23.11 1.18
N LEU A 394 -2.56 -23.61 2.13
CA LEU A 394 -3.01 -24.65 3.04
C LEU A 394 -2.54 -24.35 4.45
N SER A 395 -3.49 -24.17 5.37
CA SER A 395 -3.22 -23.91 6.78
C SER A 395 -3.61 -25.12 7.62
N LEU A 396 -2.68 -25.61 8.42
CA LEU A 396 -2.87 -26.77 9.29
C LEU A 396 -3.37 -26.33 10.66
N LEU A 397 -4.53 -26.84 11.06
CA LEU A 397 -5.19 -26.54 12.32
C LEU A 397 -5.23 -27.81 13.18
N GLY A 398 -4.23 -28.02 14.01
CA GLY A 398 -4.17 -29.19 14.90
C GLY A 398 -2.76 -29.45 15.43
N PRO A 399 -2.64 -30.30 16.48
CA PRO A 399 -1.34 -30.67 17.04
C PRO A 399 -0.58 -31.66 16.15
N GLY A 400 0.72 -31.44 15.97
CA GLY A 400 1.67 -32.42 15.42
C GLY A 400 2.45 -31.97 14.19
N ASP A 401 3.48 -32.75 13.84
CA ASP A 401 4.22 -32.61 12.57
C ASP A 401 3.44 -33.36 11.48
N VAL A 402 2.71 -32.61 10.66
CA VAL A 402 1.81 -33.14 9.63
C VAL A 402 2.47 -32.96 8.27
N GLN A 403 2.65 -34.06 7.53
CA GLN A 403 3.13 -33.99 6.15
C GLN A 403 1.95 -34.03 5.19
N VAL A 404 1.91 -33.08 4.24
CA VAL A 404 0.86 -33.01 3.23
C VAL A 404 1.49 -33.09 1.85
N THR A 405 1.00 -34.02 1.04
CA THR A 405 1.30 -34.08 -0.39
C THR A 405 0.03 -33.83 -1.20
N ALA A 406 0.13 -33.08 -2.28
CA ALA A 406 -1.03 -32.67 -3.06
C ALA A 406 -0.88 -33.03 -4.55
N LYS A 407 -2.01 -33.39 -5.17
CA LYS A 407 -2.10 -33.67 -6.60
C LYS A 407 -3.45 -33.22 -7.15
N LEU A 408 -3.46 -32.73 -8.37
CA LEU A 408 -4.66 -32.34 -9.11
C LEU A 408 -4.95 -33.40 -10.17
N THR A 409 -6.16 -33.95 -10.16
CA THR A 409 -6.61 -34.95 -11.15
C THR A 409 -7.83 -34.43 -11.88
N GLY A 410 -7.79 -34.44 -13.22
CA GLY A 410 -8.87 -33.93 -14.06
C GLY A 410 -8.59 -34.19 -15.53
N ASN A 411 -9.64 -34.35 -16.35
CA ASN A 411 -9.51 -34.57 -17.79
C ASN A 411 -8.56 -35.71 -18.20
N GLY A 412 -8.51 -36.79 -17.39
CA GLY A 412 -7.61 -37.94 -17.61
C GLY A 412 -6.12 -37.67 -17.33
N GLN A 413 -5.79 -36.52 -16.73
CA GLN A 413 -4.42 -36.13 -16.40
C GLN A 413 -4.24 -35.96 -14.88
N THR A 414 -3.01 -36.15 -14.41
CA THR A 414 -2.59 -35.88 -13.04
C THR A 414 -1.46 -34.86 -13.06
N VAL A 415 -1.65 -33.73 -12.37
CA VAL A 415 -0.67 -32.66 -12.22
C VAL A 415 -0.19 -32.67 -10.77
N PRO A 416 1.10 -32.89 -10.49
CA PRO A 416 1.63 -32.83 -9.14
C PRO A 416 1.58 -31.38 -8.62
N LEU A 417 1.20 -31.20 -7.35
CA LEU A 417 1.21 -29.89 -6.69
C LEU A 417 2.28 -29.88 -5.60
N ALA A 418 3.40 -29.24 -5.88
CA ALA A 418 4.51 -29.13 -4.94
C ALA A 418 4.20 -28.08 -3.87
N LEU A 419 3.90 -28.53 -2.66
CA LEU A 419 3.69 -27.66 -1.51
C LEU A 419 5.03 -27.30 -0.83
N ARG A 420 5.22 -26.04 -0.48
CA ARG A 420 6.39 -25.52 0.24
C ARG A 420 5.94 -24.64 1.39
N GLN A 421 6.71 -24.61 2.46
CA GLN A 421 6.49 -23.67 3.56
C GLN A 421 6.70 -22.24 3.06
N ALA A 422 5.63 -21.44 3.06
CA ALA A 422 5.65 -20.06 2.57
C ALA A 422 5.52 -19.02 3.69
N GLY A 423 4.91 -19.39 4.82
CA GLY A 423 4.84 -18.56 6.02
C GLY A 423 5.03 -19.38 7.30
N THR A 424 4.77 -18.78 8.46
CA THR A 424 4.92 -19.44 9.77
C THR A 424 3.84 -20.50 10.04
N ALA A 425 2.69 -20.42 9.35
CA ALA A 425 1.52 -21.26 9.64
C ALA A 425 0.84 -21.85 8.39
N TYR A 426 1.43 -21.71 7.20
CA TYR A 426 0.82 -22.22 5.97
C TYR A 426 1.84 -22.70 4.91
N LEU A 427 1.39 -23.66 4.12
CA LEU A 427 2.04 -24.18 2.92
C LEU A 427 1.44 -23.49 1.68
N ALA A 428 2.26 -23.22 0.68
CA ALA A 428 1.81 -22.74 -0.63
C ALA A 428 2.33 -23.64 -1.74
N GLY A 429 1.54 -23.78 -2.80
CA GLY A 429 1.93 -24.50 -4.01
C GLY A 429 1.26 -23.92 -5.23
N GLU A 430 1.97 -23.97 -6.34
CA GLU A 430 1.48 -23.49 -7.63
C GLU A 430 1.46 -24.64 -8.64
N ALA A 431 0.39 -24.71 -9.44
CA ALA A 431 0.30 -25.65 -10.55
C ALA A 431 -0.36 -24.97 -11.76
N THR A 432 0.16 -25.28 -12.95
CA THR A 432 -0.44 -24.84 -14.21
C THR A 432 -1.27 -25.97 -14.79
N LEU A 433 -2.57 -25.71 -14.92
CA LEU A 433 -3.52 -26.64 -15.51
C LEU A 433 -3.53 -26.49 -17.05
N PRO A 434 -3.55 -27.61 -17.78
CA PRO A 434 -3.53 -27.63 -19.25
C PRO A 434 -4.84 -27.13 -19.88
N GLY A 435 -5.92 -27.03 -19.10
CA GLY A 435 -7.20 -26.52 -19.57
C GLY A 435 -8.21 -26.31 -18.45
N ARG A 436 -9.24 -25.53 -18.76
CA ARG A 436 -10.41 -25.29 -17.91
C ARG A 436 -11.26 -26.56 -17.78
N GLY A 437 -12.09 -26.61 -16.75
CA GLY A 437 -13.00 -27.73 -16.47
C GLY A 437 -12.95 -28.18 -15.01
N SER A 438 -13.51 -29.36 -14.76
CA SER A 438 -13.58 -29.94 -13.41
C SER A 438 -12.30 -30.69 -13.08
N TRP A 439 -11.66 -30.25 -12.01
CA TRP A 439 -10.47 -30.85 -11.41
C TRP A 439 -10.79 -31.30 -9.99
N GLN A 440 -10.05 -32.27 -9.47
CA GLN A 440 -10.13 -32.71 -8.09
C GLN A 440 -8.75 -32.56 -7.46
N LEU A 441 -8.66 -31.73 -6.41
CA LEU A 441 -7.48 -31.65 -5.58
C LEU A 441 -7.55 -32.78 -4.54
N SER A 442 -6.54 -33.63 -4.52
CA SER A 442 -6.36 -34.66 -3.51
C SER A 442 -5.18 -34.27 -2.61
N LEU A 443 -5.42 -34.24 -1.30
CA LEU A 443 -4.45 -33.95 -0.26
C LEU A 443 -4.24 -35.23 0.55
N ASP A 444 -3.06 -35.82 0.42
CA ASP A 444 -2.64 -36.96 1.22
C ASP A 444 -1.95 -36.42 2.49
N VAL A 445 -2.66 -36.48 3.62
CA VAL A 445 -2.26 -35.96 4.93
C VAL A 445 -1.74 -37.10 5.79
N ALA A 446 -0.45 -37.09 6.12
CA ALA A 446 0.20 -38.10 6.95
C ALA A 446 0.35 -37.62 8.40
N THR A 447 -0.25 -38.34 9.34
CA THR A 447 -0.17 -38.08 10.79
C THR A 447 0.08 -39.39 11.55
N GLY A 448 1.10 -39.42 12.43
CA GLY A 448 1.37 -40.58 13.28
C GLY A 448 1.56 -41.93 12.56
N GLY A 449 2.04 -41.91 11.31
CA GLY A 449 2.21 -43.12 10.47
C GLY A 449 0.96 -43.58 9.72
N ARG A 450 -0.15 -42.83 9.76
CA ARG A 450 -1.35 -43.05 8.95
C ARG A 450 -1.52 -41.93 7.93
N THR A 451 -1.93 -42.26 6.71
CA THR A 451 -2.21 -41.29 5.64
C THR A 451 -3.71 -41.26 5.37
N GLN A 452 -4.30 -40.07 5.36
CA GLN A 452 -5.68 -39.83 4.97
C GLN A 452 -5.72 -38.98 3.70
N THR A 453 -6.54 -39.38 2.74
CA THR A 453 -6.75 -38.61 1.51
C THR A 453 -7.99 -37.74 1.65
N LEU A 454 -7.81 -36.43 1.67
CA LEU A 454 -8.88 -35.45 1.59
C LEU A 454 -9.05 -35.02 0.14
N THR A 455 -10.27 -34.87 -0.34
CA THR A 455 -10.51 -34.45 -1.73
C THR A 455 -11.42 -33.25 -1.81
N GLN A 456 -11.05 -32.28 -2.62
CA GLN A 456 -11.81 -31.07 -2.88
C GLN A 456 -12.07 -30.93 -4.39
N PRO A 457 -13.33 -30.90 -4.86
CA PRO A 457 -13.63 -30.56 -6.24
C PRO A 457 -13.31 -29.08 -6.50
N ILE A 458 -12.69 -28.81 -7.65
CA ILE A 458 -12.34 -27.48 -8.14
C ILE A 458 -12.92 -27.33 -9.54
N ASP A 459 -13.85 -26.39 -9.72
CA ASP A 459 -14.38 -26.04 -11.03
C ASP A 459 -13.66 -24.80 -11.56
N VAL A 460 -12.87 -24.98 -12.63
CA VAL A 460 -12.09 -23.91 -13.24
C VAL A 460 -12.79 -23.44 -14.50
N ARG A 461 -13.44 -22.27 -14.42
CA ARG A 461 -14.28 -21.71 -15.50
C ARG A 461 -13.54 -20.81 -16.49
#